data_AF-A0A0H2UEM6-F1
#
_entry.id   AF-A0A0H2UEM6-F1
#
_cell.length_a   1.000
_cell.length_b   1.000
_cell.length_c   1.000
_cell.angle_alpha   90.00
_cell.angle_beta   90.00
_cell.angle_gamma   90.00
#
_symmetry.space_group_name_H-M   'P 1'
#
loop_
_entity.id
_entity.type
_entity.pdbx_description
1 polymer ?
#
loop_
_entity_poly.entity_id
_entity_poly.type
_entity_poly.pdbx_seq_one_letter_code
_entity_poly.pdbx_strand_id
1 'polypeptide(L)'
;MPPSTPRRARRGGGGSGGSRRGVRAQAGPPKGLFETLNSKWYCDCTPRTQAAIRTVQKDGKNKGRKFWTCAQERRDQCGFFLWDDDARARELEAQEAAGQPPPS
;
A
#
# COMPACT_ATOMS: atom_id res chain seq x y z
N MET A 1 33.07 49.76 -6.45
CA MET A 1 31.96 50.70 -6.73
C MET A 1 32.39 51.57 -7.90
N PRO A 2 31.60 51.63 -9.00
CA PRO A 2 30.52 52.63 -9.09
C PRO A 2 29.14 52.06 -9.51
N PRO A 3 28.04 52.85 -9.39
CA PRO A 3 26.65 52.41 -9.61
C PRO A 3 25.91 53.10 -10.80
N SER A 4 24.72 52.55 -11.13
CA SER A 4 23.52 53.15 -11.79
C SER A 4 23.60 53.45 -13.31
N THR A 5 22.66 53.19 -14.23
CA THR A 5 21.23 52.74 -14.36
C THR A 5 20.91 52.72 -15.91
N PRO A 6 19.68 52.62 -16.47
CA PRO A 6 18.58 51.65 -16.32
C PRO A 6 17.97 51.09 -17.68
N ARG A 7 17.09 50.08 -17.54
CA ARG A 7 15.83 49.78 -18.29
C ARG A 7 15.79 49.59 -19.84
N ARG A 8 15.43 48.36 -20.25
CA ARG A 8 14.23 48.01 -21.09
C ARG A 8 14.10 46.46 -21.10
N ALA A 9 13.13 45.80 -20.45
CA ALA A 9 11.67 45.73 -20.61
C ALA A 9 11.18 44.86 -21.79
N ARG A 10 10.34 43.86 -21.41
CA ARG A 10 9.33 43.09 -22.17
C ARG A 10 9.88 41.81 -22.84
N ARG A 11 9.21 40.66 -22.89
CA ARG A 11 7.79 40.32 -22.69
C ARG A 11 7.60 38.78 -22.65
N GLY A 12 6.59 38.33 -21.91
CA GLY A 12 5.84 37.09 -22.17
C GLY A 12 6.42 35.82 -21.53
N GLY A 13 5.67 34.96 -20.88
CA GLY A 13 4.21 34.88 -20.72
C GLY A 13 3.86 33.51 -20.13
N GLY A 14 2.61 33.34 -19.73
CA GLY A 14 2.03 32.02 -19.47
C GLY A 14 1.99 31.64 -18.01
N GLY A 15 0.99 32.19 -17.31
CA GLY A 15 0.49 31.54 -16.11
C GLY A 15 -0.06 30.16 -16.43
N SER A 16 0.08 29.25 -15.47
CA SER A 16 -0.88 28.17 -15.24
C SER A 16 -0.85 27.90 -13.75
N GLY A 17 -1.69 28.67 -13.03
CA GLY A 17 -2.25 28.21 -11.78
C GLY A 17 -2.84 26.83 -12.02
N GLY A 18 -2.25 25.85 -11.36
CA GLY A 18 -2.65 24.46 -11.43
C GLY A 18 -2.76 23.89 -10.04
N SER A 19 -3.67 24.46 -9.24
CA SER A 19 -4.34 23.70 -8.18
C SER A 19 -5.04 22.51 -8.83
N ARG A 20 -4.32 21.40 -8.99
CA ARG A 20 -4.91 20.06 -9.03
C ARG A 20 -4.42 19.40 -7.74
N ARG A 21 -5.12 19.67 -6.64
CA ARG A 21 -6.09 18.71 -6.08
C ARG A 21 -5.55 17.29 -6.20
N GLY A 22 -5.20 16.75 -5.04
CA GLY A 22 -4.59 15.45 -4.87
C GLY A 22 -5.03 14.45 -5.91
N VAL A 23 -4.08 14.03 -6.74
CA VAL A 23 -4.13 12.67 -7.25
C VAL A 23 -4.01 11.84 -5.98
N ARG A 24 -5.15 11.35 -5.48
CA ARG A 24 -5.16 10.13 -4.67
C ARG A 24 -4.34 9.17 -5.51
N ALA A 25 -3.07 8.97 -5.14
CA ALA A 25 -2.27 7.91 -5.69
C ALA A 25 -3.14 6.68 -5.46
N GLN A 26 -3.74 6.19 -6.54
CA GLN A 26 -4.54 4.99 -6.49
C GLN A 26 -3.52 3.94 -6.10
N ALA A 27 -3.46 3.66 -4.80
CA ALA A 27 -2.62 2.62 -4.26
C ALA A 27 -2.94 1.41 -5.14
N GLY A 28 -1.89 0.80 -5.71
CA GLY A 28 -2.07 -0.39 -6.52
C GLY A 28 -2.92 -1.42 -5.79
N PRO A 29 -3.43 -2.44 -6.49
CA PRO A 29 -4.25 -3.48 -5.89
C PRO A 29 -3.67 -3.93 -4.54
N PRO A 30 -4.51 -4.07 -3.50
CA PRO A 30 -4.03 -4.27 -2.15
C PRO A 30 -3.14 -5.52 -2.12
N LYS A 31 -1.95 -5.37 -1.52
CA LYS A 31 -0.96 -6.47 -1.43
C LYS A 31 -1.58 -7.69 -0.75
N GLY A 32 -1.36 -8.87 -1.32
CA GLY A 32 -1.91 -10.13 -0.84
C GLY A 32 -3.41 -10.28 -1.03
N LEU A 33 -3.83 -11.52 -1.26
CA LEU A 33 -5.23 -11.92 -1.41
C LEU A 33 -5.70 -12.64 -0.15
N PHE A 34 -6.85 -12.25 0.38
CA PHE A 34 -7.58 -13.03 1.37
C PHE A 34 -8.66 -13.84 0.67
N GLU A 35 -8.65 -15.15 0.88
CA GLU A 35 -9.68 -16.05 0.36
C GLU A 35 -10.67 -16.39 1.47
N THR A 36 -11.90 -15.90 1.34
CA THR A 36 -12.96 -16.04 2.36
C THR A 36 -13.44 -17.49 2.52
N LEU A 37 -13.32 -18.33 1.49
CA LEU A 37 -13.78 -19.73 1.51
C LEU A 37 -13.01 -20.60 2.52
N ASN A 38 -11.71 -20.36 2.69
CA ASN A 38 -10.85 -21.14 3.57
C ASN A 38 -10.16 -20.28 4.64
N SER A 39 -10.48 -18.99 4.70
CA SER A 39 -9.89 -18.01 5.61
C SER A 39 -8.37 -17.97 5.54
N LYS A 40 -7.80 -18.02 4.32
CA LYS A 40 -6.35 -18.00 4.11
C LYS A 40 -5.87 -16.75 3.39
N TRP A 41 -4.71 -16.29 3.83
CA TRP A 41 -3.92 -15.29 3.11
C TRP A 41 -3.03 -15.93 2.07
N TYR A 42 -2.91 -15.26 0.93
CA TYR A 42 -2.03 -15.59 -0.17
C TYR A 42 -1.14 -14.39 -0.48
N CYS A 43 0.13 -14.65 -0.76
CA CYS A 43 1.08 -13.61 -1.14
C CYS A 43 0.94 -13.20 -2.62
N ASP A 44 1.83 -12.32 -3.08
CA ASP A 44 1.84 -11.78 -4.44
C ASP A 44 2.69 -12.61 -5.44
N CYS A 45 3.07 -13.84 -5.09
CA CYS A 45 3.78 -14.73 -6.01
C CYS A 45 2.90 -15.11 -7.21
N THR A 46 3.54 -15.56 -8.31
CA THR A 46 2.86 -16.14 -9.47
C THR A 46 3.46 -17.52 -9.75
N PRO A 47 2.76 -18.64 -9.47
CA PRO A 47 1.43 -18.71 -8.86
C PRO A 47 1.40 -18.21 -7.40
N ARG A 48 0.23 -17.76 -6.94
CA ARG A 48 0.07 -17.32 -5.55
C ARG A 48 0.29 -18.49 -4.61
N THR A 49 1.05 -18.24 -3.55
CA THR A 49 1.28 -19.23 -2.50
C THR A 49 0.69 -18.76 -1.19
N GLN A 50 0.28 -19.71 -0.34
CA GLN A 50 -0.25 -19.39 0.98
C GLN A 50 0.78 -18.57 1.77
N ALA A 51 0.33 -17.50 2.39
CA ALA A 51 1.14 -16.69 3.29
C ALA A 51 1.27 -17.37 4.65
N ALA A 52 2.40 -17.11 5.32
CA ALA A 52 2.66 -17.57 6.67
C ALA A 52 2.63 -16.38 7.64
N ILE A 53 2.05 -16.59 8.81
CA ILE A 53 2.12 -15.65 9.92
C ILE A 53 3.44 -15.83 10.69
N ARG A 54 4.14 -14.73 10.95
CA ARG A 54 5.37 -14.69 11.72
C ARG A 54 5.26 -13.64 12.81
N THR A 55 6.00 -13.84 13.91
CA THR A 55 6.06 -12.88 15.02
C THR A 55 7.40 -12.17 15.01
N VAL A 56 7.39 -10.85 15.19
CA VAL A 56 8.62 -10.06 15.35
C VAL A 56 9.29 -10.46 16.65
N GLN A 57 10.41 -11.18 16.55
CA GLN A 57 11.24 -11.56 17.69
C GLN A 57 12.29 -10.50 18.05
N LYS A 58 12.62 -9.63 17.09
CA LYS A 58 13.60 -8.56 17.29
C LYS A 58 13.12 -7.57 18.35
N ASP A 59 14.04 -7.17 19.22
CA ASP A 59 13.76 -6.19 20.25
C ASP A 59 13.48 -4.79 19.67
N GLY A 60 12.55 -4.06 20.29
CA GLY A 60 12.07 -2.75 19.83
C GLY A 60 10.55 -2.61 19.86
N LYS A 61 10.05 -1.47 19.35
CA LYS A 61 8.62 -1.08 19.42
C LYS A 61 7.64 -2.11 18.86
N ASN A 62 8.08 -2.93 17.90
CA ASN A 62 7.23 -3.92 17.24
C ASN A 62 7.41 -5.35 17.78
N LYS A 63 8.19 -5.55 18.85
CA LYS A 63 8.43 -6.89 19.43
C LYS A 63 7.09 -7.53 19.81
N GLY A 64 6.93 -8.81 19.46
CA GLY A 64 5.72 -9.58 19.73
C GLY A 64 4.56 -9.34 18.76
N ARG A 65 4.66 -8.37 17.84
CA ARG A 65 3.63 -8.16 16.82
C ARG A 65 3.71 -9.23 15.74
N LYS A 66 2.54 -9.66 15.25
CA LYS A 66 2.41 -10.67 14.18
C LYS A 66 2.26 -9.99 12.82
N PHE A 67 2.83 -10.61 11.79
CA PHE A 67 2.73 -10.16 10.40
C PHE A 67 2.65 -11.35 9.46
N TRP A 68 1.92 -11.17 8.37
CA TRP A 68 1.81 -12.10 7.27
C TRP A 68 2.90 -11.82 6.25
N THR A 69 3.53 -12.89 5.76
CA THR A 69 4.57 -12.81 4.74
C THR A 69 4.55 -14.05 3.84
N CYS A 70 5.31 -14.02 2.75
CA CYS A 70 5.42 -15.14 1.84
C CYS A 70 6.02 -16.37 2.55
N ALA A 71 5.40 -17.54 2.37
CA ALA A 71 5.84 -18.80 3.00
C ALA A 71 7.01 -19.48 2.28
N GLN A 72 7.42 -18.99 1.10
CA GLN A 72 8.55 -19.52 0.33
C GLN A 72 9.87 -19.45 1.11
N GLU A 73 10.92 -20.11 0.59
CA GLU A 73 12.27 -19.95 1.14
C GLU A 73 12.76 -18.51 1.03
N ARG A 74 13.72 -18.10 1.88
CA ARG A 74 14.16 -16.68 1.94
C ARG A 74 14.67 -16.12 0.60
N ARG A 75 15.15 -16.97 -0.31
CA ARG A 75 15.63 -16.56 -1.64
C ARG A 75 14.50 -16.30 -2.63
N ASP A 76 13.35 -16.96 -2.45
CA ASP A 76 12.21 -16.95 -3.36
C ASP A 76 10.97 -16.25 -2.77
N GLN A 77 11.09 -15.68 -1.56
CA GLN A 77 10.04 -14.86 -0.94
C GLN A 77 9.82 -13.58 -1.75
N CYS A 78 8.58 -13.35 -2.20
CA CYS A 78 8.18 -12.05 -2.69
C CYS A 78 8.12 -11.01 -1.55
N GLY A 79 8.07 -9.72 -1.91
CA GLY A 79 7.97 -8.60 -0.95
C GLY A 79 6.61 -8.44 -0.26
N PHE A 80 5.83 -9.52 -0.13
CA PHE A 80 4.54 -9.50 0.57
C PHE A 80 4.77 -9.34 2.08
N PHE A 81 4.13 -8.31 2.63
CA PHE A 81 4.16 -7.97 4.04
C PHE A 81 2.83 -7.31 4.41
N LEU A 82 2.18 -7.82 5.45
CA LEU A 82 0.93 -7.29 5.97
C LEU A 82 0.91 -7.49 7.49
N TRP A 83 0.60 -6.47 8.28
CA TRP A 83 0.45 -6.66 9.72
C TRP A 83 -0.80 -7.49 10.02
N ASP A 84 -0.77 -8.28 11.08
CA ASP A 84 -1.92 -9.08 11.50
C ASP A 84 -3.14 -8.22 11.84
N ASP A 85 -2.94 -7.03 12.41
CA ASP A 85 -4.02 -6.07 12.69
C ASP A 85 -4.70 -5.56 11.41
N ASP A 86 -3.89 -5.23 10.38
CA ASP A 86 -4.39 -4.80 9.07
C ASP A 86 -5.05 -5.95 8.30
N ALA A 87 -4.53 -7.17 8.47
CA ALA A 87 -5.12 -8.38 7.91
C ALA A 87 -6.51 -8.60 8.48
N ARG A 88 -6.67 -8.61 9.81
CA ARG A 88 -7.97 -8.82 10.47
C ARG A 88 -9.02 -7.79 10.05
N ALA A 89 -8.64 -6.53 9.85
CA ALA A 89 -9.55 -5.51 9.33
C ALA A 89 -10.07 -5.90 7.93
N ARG A 90 -9.16 -6.30 7.02
CA ARG A 90 -9.52 -6.74 5.66
C ARG A 90 -10.31 -8.06 5.64
N GLU A 91 -10.02 -8.96 6.57
CA GLU A 91 -10.76 -10.22 6.73
C GLU A 91 -12.22 -9.95 7.09
N LEU A 92 -12.45 -9.09 8.08
CA LEU A 92 -13.79 -8.69 8.52
C LEU A 92 -14.55 -8.02 7.36
N GLU A 93 -13.93 -7.04 6.69
CA GLU A 93 -14.52 -6.38 5.52
C GLU A 93 -14.89 -7.39 4.41
N ALA A 94 -14.03 -8.36 4.14
CA ALA A 94 -14.28 -9.38 3.12
C ALA A 94 -15.40 -10.36 3.54
N GLN A 95 -15.50 -10.70 4.83
CA GLN A 95 -16.57 -11.54 5.37
C GLN A 95 -17.92 -10.82 5.35
N GLU A 96 -17.94 -9.53 5.71
CA GLU A 96 -19.14 -8.68 5.62
C GLU A 96 -19.60 -8.53 4.17
N ALA A 97 -18.68 -8.26 3.24
CA ALA A 97 -18.99 -8.17 1.82
C ALA A 97 -19.51 -9.50 1.23
N ALA A 98 -19.00 -10.64 1.70
CA ALA A 98 -19.47 -11.96 1.27
C ALA A 98 -20.87 -12.30 1.83
N GLY A 99 -21.29 -11.65 2.92
CA GLY A 99 -22.62 -11.81 3.53
C GLY A 99 -23.68 -10.81 3.07
N GLN A 100 -23.31 -9.79 2.28
CA GLN A 100 -24.24 -8.74 1.85
C GLN A 100 -24.88 -9.09 0.50
N PRO A 101 -26.23 -9.13 0.38
CA PRO A 101 -26.86 -9.30 -0.92
C PRO A 101 -26.45 -8.15 -1.86
N PRO A 102 -26.27 -8.42 -3.17
CA PRO A 102 -25.94 -7.36 -4.13
C PRO A 102 -27.02 -6.27 -4.07
N PRO A 103 -26.67 -4.97 -4.14
CA PRO A 103 -27.66 -3.92 -4.23
C PRO A 103 -28.53 -4.15 -5.47
N SER A 104 -29.85 -4.12 -5.27
CA SER A 104 -30.88 -4.32 -6.30
C SER A 104 -30.87 -3.26 -7.39
#